data_AF-A0A3D3PGP3-F1
#
_entry.id   AF-A0A3D3PGP3-F1
#
_cell.length_a   1.000
_cell.length_b   1.000
_cell.length_c   1.000
_cell.angle_alpha   90.00
_cell.angle_beta   90.00
_cell.angle_gamma   90.00
#
_symmetry.space_group_name_H-M   'P 1'
#
loop_
_entity.id
_entity.type
_entity.pdbx_description
1 polymer ?
#
loop_
_entity_poly.entity_id
_entity_poly.type
_entity_poly.pdbx_seq_one_letter_code
_entity_poly.pdbx_strand_id
1 'polypeptide(L)' 'MLQSIYKTTEYIKRKIGDFEPEVGIILGTGLGGLVQDIET' A
#
# COMPACT_ATOMS: atom_id res chain seq x y z
N MET A 1 -5.54 -17.95 -5.45
CA MET A 1 -4.99 -16.61 -5.76
C MET A 1 -5.99 -15.50 -5.46
N LEU A 2 -7.19 -15.49 -6.06
CA LEU A 2 -8.21 -14.44 -5.83
C LEU A 2 -8.59 -14.26 -4.35
N GLN A 3 -8.84 -15.35 -3.62
CA GLN A 3 -9.14 -15.25 -2.18
C GLN A 3 -8.01 -14.62 -1.36
N SER A 4 -6.75 -14.85 -1.74
CA SER A 4 -5.59 -14.26 -1.05
C SER A 4 -5.55 -12.75 -1.24
N ILE A 5 -5.87 -12.26 -2.45
CA ILE A 5 -5.97 -10.83 -2.74
C ILE A 5 -7.02 -10.17 -1.85
N TYR A 6 -8.22 -10.76 -1.73
CA TYR A 6 -9.27 -10.21 -0.87
C TYR A 6 -8.89 -10.19 0.61
N LYS A 7 -8.33 -11.29 1.12
CA LYS A 7 -7.87 -11.37 2.52
C LYS A 7 -6.77 -10.35 2.82
N THR A 8 -5.80 -10.17 1.91
CA THR A 8 -4.75 -9.16 2.07
C THR A 8 -5.31 -7.75 2.03
N THR A 9 -6.23 -7.47 1.12
CA THR A 9 -6.88 -6.15 1.02
C THR A 9 -7.65 -5.81 2.29
N GLU A 10 -8.44 -6.76 2.80
CA GLU A 10 -9.19 -6.59 4.05
C GLU A 10 -8.27 -6.37 5.25
N TYR A 11 -7.16 -7.12 5.33
CA TYR A 11 -6.16 -6.94 6.37
C TYR A 11 -5.55 -5.53 6.35
N ILE A 12 -5.19 -5.01 5.17
CA ILE A 12 -4.64 -3.66 5.02
C ILE A 12 -5.68 -2.61 5.42
N LYS A 13 -6.93 -2.73 4.95
CA LYS A 13 -8.01 -1.79 5.31
C LYS A 13 -8.23 -1.69 6.82
N ARG A 14 -8.23 -2.83 7.53
CA ARG A 14 -8.31 -2.86 9.01
C ARG A 14 -7.14 -2.17 9.71
N LYS A 15 -5.98 -2.03 9.06
CA LYS A 15 -4.79 -1.37 9.61
C LYS A 15 -4.77 0.13 9.37
N ILE A 16 -5.30 0.59 8.24
CA ILE A 16 -5.31 2.01 7.86
C ILE A 16 -6.60 2.75 8.29
N GLY A 17 -7.63 2.01 8.72
CA GLY A 17 -8.87 2.58 9.26
C GLY A 17 -9.77 3.14 8.16
N ASP A 18 -10.27 4.36 8.37
CA ASP A 18 -11.17 5.05 7.43
C ASP A 18 -10.45 5.69 6.23
N PHE A 19 -9.12 5.58 6.17
CA PHE A 19 -8.34 6.04 5.02
C PHE A 19 -8.56 5.12 3.82
N GLU A 20 -9.11 5.67 2.73
CA GLU A 20 -9.28 4.97 1.46
C GLU A 20 -8.24 5.49 0.45
N PRO A 21 -7.16 4.73 0.16
CA PRO A 21 -6.12 5.18 -0.75
C PRO A 21 -6.60 5.22 -2.20
N GLU A 22 -6.42 6.37 -2.85
CA GLU A 22 -6.76 6.56 -4.27
C GLU A 22 -5.66 6.06 -5.22
N VAL A 23 -4.41 6.05 -4.74
CA VAL A 23 -3.22 5.66 -5.51
C VAL A 23 -2.31 4.77 -4.67
N GLY A 24 -1.59 3.87 -5.34
CA GLY A 24 -0.58 3.02 -4.73
C GLY A 24 0.70 3.00 -5.57
N ILE A 25 1.85 3.07 -4.91
CA ILE A 25 3.17 3.08 -5.55
C ILE A 25 3.92 1.80 -5.15
N ILE A 26 4.53 1.12 -6.13
CA ILE A 26 5.44 0.00 -5.88
C ILE A 26 6.87 0.50 -6.06
N LEU A 27 7.61 0.59 -4.96
CA LEU A 27 9.03 0.92 -4.99
C LEU A 27 9.83 -0.35 -5.28
N GLY A 28 10.40 -0.41 -6.49
CA GLY A 28 11.32 -1.48 -6.89
C GLY A 28 12.67 -1.41 -6.17
N THR A 29 13.56 -2.34 -6.50
CA THR A 29 14.91 -2.41 -5.94
C THR A 29 15.68 -1.10 -6.20
N GLY A 30 16.33 -0.57 -5.15
CA GLY A 30 17.10 0.67 -5.23
C GLY A 30 16.29 1.96 -5.04
N LEU A 31 14.96 1.89 -5.01
CA LEU A 31 14.08 3.08 -4.86
C LEU A 31 13.61 3.34 -3.42
N GLY A 32 14.07 2.55 -2.44
CA GLY A 32 13.64 2.70 -1.05
C GLY A 32 13.97 4.07 -0.43
N GLY A 33 15.01 4.75 -0.91
CA GLY A 33 15.38 6.09 -0.45
C GLY A 33 14.36 7.18 -0.83
N LEU A 34 13.64 7.00 -1.94
CA LEU A 34 12.67 7.97 -2.44
C LEU A 34 11.44 8.10 -1.54
N VAL A 35 11.22 7.16 -0.60
CA VAL A 35 10.09 7.24 0.33
C VAL A 35 10.10 8.52 1.16
N GLN A 36 11.28 9.09 1.43
CA GLN A 36 11.43 10.33 2.19
C GLN A 36 11.11 11.58 1.35
N ASP A 37 11.13 11.44 0.03
CA ASP A 37 10.89 12.53 -0.93
C ASP A 37 9.44 12.53 -1.43
N ILE A 38 8.62 11.54 -1.05
CA ILE A 38 7.19 11.52 -1.38
C ILE A 38 6.49 12.54 -0.48
N GLU A 39 6.09 13.66 -1.07
CA GLU A 39 5.20 14.64 -0.43
C GLU A 39 3.78 14.07 -0.36
N THR A 40 3.21 14.04 0.85
CA THR A 40 1.86 13.57 1.18
C THR A 40 0.89 14.71 1.40
#